data_AF-A0A9J7AQ06-F1
#
_entry.id   AF-A0A9J7AQ06-F1
#
_cell.length_a   1.000
_cell.length_b   1.000
_cell.length_c   1.000
_cell.angle_alpha   90.00
_cell.angle_beta   90.00
_cell.angle_gamma   90.00
#
_symmetry.space_group_name_H-M   'P 1'
#
loop_
_entity.id
_entity.type
_entity.pdbx_description
1 polymer ?
#
loop_
_entity_poly.entity_id
_entity_poly.type
_entity_poly.pdbx_seq_one_letter_code
_entity_poly.pdbx_strand_id
1 'polypeptide(L)' 'MTEFLTALALVFFIEGCFYALMPERMQQMMRMALEMDAGTLRRAGLIAMIAGLALAWLVRGG' A
#
# COMPACT_ATOMS: atom_id res chain seq x y z
N MET A 1 -20.61 -6.80 -0.21
CA MET A 1 -19.86 -7.36 -1.38
C MET A 1 -19.34 -6.25 -2.27
N THR A 2 -20.14 -5.22 -2.52
CA THR A 2 -19.75 -3.99 -3.20
C THR A 2 -18.58 -3.28 -2.51
N GLU A 3 -18.53 -3.27 -1.18
CA GLU A 3 -17.49 -2.57 -0.41
C GLU A 3 -16.10 -3.15 -0.64
N PHE A 4 -15.99 -4.48 -0.73
CA PHE A 4 -14.73 -5.16 -1.04
C PHE A 4 -14.27 -4.84 -2.46
N LEU A 5 -15.18 -4.91 -3.43
CA LEU A 5 -14.88 -4.55 -4.82
C LEU A 5 -14.51 -3.08 -4.97
N THR A 6 -15.17 -2.18 -4.25
CA THR A 6 -14.83 -0.76 -4.21
C THR A 6 -13.45 -0.54 -3.62
N ALA A 7 -13.12 -1.18 -2.50
CA ALA A 7 -11.77 -1.09 -1.92
C ALA A 7 -10.71 -1.60 -2.89
N LEU A 8 -10.95 -2.73 -3.56
CA LEU A 8 -10.05 -3.27 -4.57
C LEU A 8 -9.87 -2.32 -5.76
N ALA A 9 -10.96 -1.75 -6.28
CA ALA A 9 -10.91 -0.78 -7.36
C ALA A 9 -10.12 0.48 -6.99
N LEU A 10 -10.29 0.98 -5.76
CA LEU A 10 -9.54 2.13 -5.25
C LEU A 10 -8.05 1.82 -5.11
N VAL A 11 -7.66 0.64 -4.63
CA VAL A 11 -6.25 0.23 -4.56
C VAL A 11 -5.63 0.24 -5.96
N PHE A 12 -6.28 -0.37 -6.95
CA PHE A 12 -5.77 -0.35 -8.33
C PHE A 12 -5.70 1.06 -8.93
N PHE A 13 -6.70 1.89 -8.66
CA PHE A 13 -6.70 3.28 -9.13
C PHE A 13 -5.53 4.07 -8.53
N ILE A 14 -5.33 3.99 -7.21
CA ILE A 14 -4.26 4.71 -6.52
C ILE A 14 -2.89 4.22 -7.00
N GLU A 15 -2.67 2.90 -7.04
CA GLU A 15 -1.43 2.31 -7.57
C GLU A 15 -1.17 2.78 -9.01
N GLY A 16 -2.18 2.68 -9.88
CA GLY A 16 -2.09 3.13 -11.28
C GLY A 16 -1.77 4.62 -11.41
N CYS A 17 -2.34 5.47 -10.55
CA CYS A 17 -1.98 6.88 -10.49
C CYS A 17 -0.51 7.09 -10.15
N PHE A 18 0.04 6.39 -9.15
CA PHE A 18 1.46 6.51 -8.81
C PHE A 18 2.37 6.08 -9.97
N TYR A 19 2.05 4.99 -10.67
CA TYR A 19 2.82 4.57 -11.84
C TYR A 19 2.71 5.56 -13.01
N ALA A 20 1.54 6.17 -13.24
CA ALA A 20 1.33 7.08 -14.36
C ALA A 20 1.89 8.49 -14.10
N LEU A 21 1.73 9.02 -12.88
CA LEU A 21 2.13 10.38 -12.53
C LEU A 21 3.59 10.47 -12.05
N MET A 22 4.12 9.41 -11.42
CA MET A 22 5.46 9.41 -10.80
C MET A 22 6.21 8.09 -11.04
N PRO A 23 6.42 7.66 -12.30
CA PRO A 23 7.03 6.37 -12.61
C PRO A 23 8.46 6.23 -12.06
N GLU A 24 9.27 7.29 -12.10
CA GLU A 24 10.66 7.25 -11.62
C GLU A 24 10.75 7.01 -10.10
N ARG A 25 9.81 7.59 -9.35
CA ARG A 25 9.71 7.41 -7.88
C ARG A 25 9.36 5.96 -7.56
N MET A 26 8.43 5.35 -8.29
CA MET A 26 8.06 3.94 -8.13
C MET A 26 9.23 3.02 -8.46
N GLN A 27 9.95 3.27 -9.55
CA GLN A 27 11.17 2.51 -9.89
C GLN A 27 12.24 2.61 -8.79
N GLN A 28 12.44 3.80 -8.22
CA GLN A 28 13.38 3.98 -7.11
C GLN A 28 12.95 3.20 -5.87
N MET A 29 11.66 3.23 -5.50
CA MET A 29 11.12 2.44 -4.39
C MET A 29 11.32 0.94 -4.60
N MET A 30 11.11 0.44 -5.82
CA MET A 30 11.34 -0.98 -6.13
C MET A 30 12.81 -1.38 -5.97
N ARG A 31 13.76 -0.52 -6.40
CA ARG A 31 15.19 -0.77 -6.18
C ARG A 31 15.54 -0.79 -4.70
N MET A 32 15.02 0.17 -3.93
CA MET A 32 15.20 0.18 -2.47
C MET A 32 14.65 -1.09 -1.82
N ALA A 33 13.47 -1.55 -2.25
CA ALA A 33 12.87 -2.77 -1.73
C ALA A 33 13.71 -4.04 -2.02
N LEU A 34 14.40 -4.08 -3.17
CA LEU A 34 15.31 -5.17 -3.52
C LEU A 34 16.61 -5.17 -2.69
N GLU A 35 17.06 -4.00 -2.25
CA GLU A 35 18.25 -3.86 -1.40
C GLU A 35 17.97 -4.14 0.08
N MET A 36 16.69 -4.16 0.49
CA MET A 36 16.29 -4.44 1.86
C MET A 36 16.30 -5.94 2.17
N ASP A 37 16.86 -6.30 3.33
CA ASP A 37 16.71 -7.65 3.87
C ASP A 37 15.23 -8.02 4.07
N ALA A 38 14.90 -9.29 3.81
CA ALA A 38 13.54 -9.82 3.92
C ALA A 38 12.91 -9.58 5.31
N GLY A 39 13.71 -9.56 6.38
CA GLY A 39 13.26 -9.24 7.73
C GLY A 39 12.76 -7.79 7.88
N THR A 40 13.43 -6.84 7.24
CA THR A 40 13.03 -5.42 7.27
C THR A 40 11.81 -5.19 6.40
N LEU A 41 11.77 -5.80 5.21
CA LEU A 41 10.60 -5.73 4.33
C LEU A 41 9.35 -6.29 5.01
N ARG A 42 9.49 -7.44 5.72
CA ARG A 42 8.38 -8.05 6.47
C ARG A 42 7.90 -7.18 7.63
N ARG A 43 8.81 -6.53 8.37
CA ARG A 43 8.44 -5.59 9.44
C ARG A 43 7.71 -4.37 8.89
N ALA A 44 8.22 -3.78 7.80
CA ALA A 44 7.56 -2.64 7.15
C ALA A 44 6.15 -3.02 6.66
N GLY A 45 6.01 -4.18 6.03
CA GLY A 45 4.71 -4.71 5.60
C GLY A 45 3.75 -4.98 6.76
N LEU A 46 4.23 -5.52 7.89
CA LEU A 46 3.42 -5.71 9.09
C LEU A 46 2.94 -4.38 9.68
N ILE A 47 3.82 -3.38 9.76
CA ILE A 47 3.46 -2.03 10.23
C ILE A 47 2.40 -1.42 9.31
N ALA A 48 2.59 -1.49 7.98
CA ALA A 48 1.63 -0.98 7.01
C ALA A 48 0.27 -1.68 7.11
N MET A 49 0.25 -3.01 7.30
CA MET A 49 -0.95 -3.80 7.49
C MET A 49 -1.73 -3.38 8.75
N ILE A 50 -1.05 -3.25 9.89
CA ILE A 50 -1.68 -2.85 11.15
C ILE A 50 -2.19 -1.40 11.05
N ALA A 51 -1.39 -0.49 10.47
CA ALA A 51 -1.79 0.89 10.27
C ALA A 51 -3.02 1.00 9.35
N GLY A 52 -3.05 0.26 8.24
CA GLY A 52 -4.19 0.22 7.32
C GLY A 52 -5.46 -0.30 8.02
N LEU A 53 -5.33 -1.34 8.84
CA LEU A 53 -6.46 -1.85 9.63
C LEU A 53 -6.95 -0.83 10.67
N ALA A 54 -6.03 -0.17 11.39
CA ALA A 54 -6.37 0.85 12.38
C ALA A 54 -7.07 2.06 11.73
N LEU A 55 -6.58 2.51 10.58
CA LEU A 55 -7.21 3.59 9.80
C LEU A 55 -8.60 3.19 9.31
N ALA A 56 -8.75 1.97 8.77
CA ALA A 56 -10.06 1.48 8.34
C ALA A 56 -11.06 1.42 9.51
N TRP A 57 -10.61 0.97 10.69
CA TRP A 57 -11.44 0.94 11.89
C TRP A 57 -11.85 2.34 12.36
N LEU A 58 -10.91 3.29 12.36
CA LEU A 58 -11.16 4.68 12.75
C LEU A 58 -12.13 5.39 11.78
N VAL A 59 -11.92 5.24 10.47
CA VAL A 59 -12.77 5.84 9.44
C VAL A 59 -14.18 5.25 9.48
N ARG A 60 -14.32 3.96 9.78
CA ARG A 60 -15.62 3.32 9.91
C ARG A 60 -16.33 3.63 11.24
N GLY A 61 -15.70 4.45 12.08
CA GLY A 61 -16.30 5.03 13.27
C GLY A 61 -16.41 4.09 14.45
N GLY A 62 -15.43 3.18 14.63
CA GLY A 62 -15.19 2.37 15.84
C GLY A 62 -16.40 1.88 16.60
#